data_AF-A0A6C0EF09-F1
#
_entry.id   AF-A0A6C0EF09-F1
#
_cell.length_a   1.000
_cell.length_b   1.000
_cell.length_c   1.000
_cell.angle_alpha   90.00
_cell.angle_beta   90.00
_cell.angle_gamma   90.00
#
_symmetry.space_group_name_H-M   'P 1'
#
loop_
_entity.id
_entity.type
_entity.pdbx_description
1 polymer ?
#
loop_
_entity_poly.entity_id
_entity_poly.type
_entity_poly.pdbx_seq_one_letter_code
_entity_poly.pdbx_strand_id
1 'polypeptide(L)'
;MWSNFTQKNLMYFKNNSLIIDDNNNLIKLLNSEQNNIILFIKKNYNFKIIINKVIDINIDEHLNSDWVCENDIKEINNKLINNYIIKWKNIKNELISNKITIKSYSCKNILLRIRIIILFIEYLKIKSNNKNKKVNIFLILTKLKKYFPNNNKIIDINNVNSGYSSFLENIIFIWRLEEVEKVLFHELIHFFNLDGRNININLDFNIEGINYYFESITDFWGIFYNLIYISILTKYPLKNLLEIEFTFIKNQASILNKFFKLNDWSNIDNLVIKQNTSAFSYYILKYLLFDFIINQNINITNNIHLNNKLFVELFKIIKNQKFVNYNYLNLKSSRMTLFQLK
;
A
#
# COMPACT_ATOMS: atom_id res chain seq x y z
N MET A 1 8.48 18.60 -4.38
CA MET A 1 8.13 17.27 -4.93
C MET A 1 7.48 16.38 -3.89
N TRP A 2 8.14 16.17 -2.75
CA TRP A 2 7.64 15.37 -1.63
C TRP A 2 6.47 16.02 -0.88
N SER A 3 5.63 15.19 -0.25
CA SER A 3 4.62 15.62 0.71
C SER A 3 5.27 16.23 1.96
N ASN A 4 4.55 17.08 2.71
CA ASN A 4 5.06 17.68 3.94
C ASN A 4 5.53 16.63 4.96
N PHE A 5 4.82 15.50 5.06
CA PHE A 5 5.20 14.40 5.97
C PHE A 5 6.53 13.76 5.55
N THR A 6 6.69 13.46 4.26
CA THR A 6 7.93 12.92 3.72
C THR A 6 9.08 13.91 3.94
N GLN A 7 8.92 15.19 3.61
CA GLN A 7 9.97 16.21 3.78
C GLN A 7 10.45 16.32 5.22
N LYS A 8 9.52 16.35 6.17
CA LYS A 8 9.83 16.50 7.61
C LYS A 8 10.67 15.33 8.15
N ASN A 9 10.41 14.12 7.66
CA ASN A 9 10.97 12.90 8.25
C ASN A 9 12.10 12.25 7.42
N LEU A 10 12.26 12.64 6.16
CA LEU A 10 13.21 12.02 5.24
C LEU A 10 14.63 12.03 5.77
N MET A 11 15.09 13.15 6.34
CA MET A 11 16.47 13.27 6.81
C MET A 11 16.76 12.33 7.98
N TYR A 12 15.80 12.16 8.90
CA TYR A 12 15.94 11.23 10.02
C TYR A 12 16.12 9.79 9.52
N PHE A 13 15.22 9.33 8.63
CA PHE A 13 15.28 7.95 8.14
C PHE A 13 16.46 7.71 7.18
N LYS A 14 16.88 8.73 6.44
CA LYS A 14 18.09 8.67 5.61
C LYS A 14 19.36 8.54 6.45
N ASN A 15 19.48 9.26 7.57
CA ASN A 15 20.67 9.17 8.42
C ASN A 15 20.75 7.86 9.22
N ASN A 16 19.62 7.15 9.36
CA ASN A 16 19.52 5.87 10.07
C ASN A 16 19.18 4.72 9.11
N SER A 17 19.40 4.89 7.80
CA SER A 17 19.05 3.88 6.81
C SER A 17 19.93 2.66 6.95
N LEU A 18 19.33 1.47 6.94
CA LEU A 18 20.08 0.22 6.87
C LEU A 18 20.70 0.08 5.48
N ILE A 19 21.98 -0.25 5.40
CA ILE A 19 22.67 -0.45 4.13
C ILE A 19 22.34 -1.85 3.63
N ILE A 20 21.79 -1.93 2.41
CA ILE A 20 21.47 -3.19 1.74
C ILE A 20 22.58 -3.49 0.72
N ASP A 21 23.00 -4.75 0.64
CA ASP A 21 23.99 -5.19 -0.36
C ASP A 21 23.49 -4.93 -1.79
N ASP A 22 24.34 -4.42 -2.68
CA ASP A 22 24.00 -4.21 -4.09
C ASP A 22 23.64 -5.50 -4.82
N ASN A 23 24.16 -6.63 -4.35
CA ASN A 23 23.86 -7.96 -4.85
C ASN A 23 22.58 -8.56 -4.29
N ASN A 24 21.87 -7.84 -3.41
CA ASN A 24 20.62 -8.31 -2.82
C ASN A 24 19.56 -8.60 -3.90
N ASN A 25 18.91 -9.75 -3.80
CA ASN A 25 17.93 -10.24 -4.77
C ASN A 25 16.71 -9.33 -4.86
N LEU A 26 16.28 -8.68 -3.76
CA LEU A 26 15.18 -7.72 -3.78
C LEU A 26 15.55 -6.44 -4.55
N ILE A 27 16.79 -5.97 -4.46
CA ILE A 27 17.30 -4.83 -5.25
C ILE A 27 17.34 -5.18 -6.73
N LYS A 28 17.87 -6.36 -7.08
CA LYS A 28 17.88 -6.87 -8.47
C LYS A 28 16.47 -6.98 -9.03
N LEU A 29 15.52 -7.48 -8.22
CA LEU A 29 14.11 -7.59 -8.58
C LEU A 29 13.48 -6.22 -8.85
N LEU A 30 13.66 -5.25 -7.95
CA LEU A 30 13.18 -3.88 -8.10
C LEU A 30 13.69 -3.23 -9.38
N ASN A 31 14.99 -3.35 -9.67
CA ASN A 31 15.61 -2.79 -10.87
C ASN A 31 15.09 -3.46 -12.15
N SER A 32 15.01 -4.80 -12.15
CA SER A 32 14.45 -5.57 -13.27
C SER A 32 13.02 -5.15 -13.58
N GLU A 33 12.18 -5.06 -12.55
CA GLU A 33 10.79 -4.70 -12.71
C GLU A 33 10.59 -3.23 -13.11
N GLN A 34 11.41 -2.31 -12.58
CA GLN A 34 11.43 -0.93 -13.04
C GLN A 34 11.72 -0.84 -14.54
N ASN A 35 12.70 -1.60 -15.03
CA ASN A 35 13.02 -1.64 -16.46
C ASN A 35 11.84 -2.15 -17.29
N ASN A 36 11.16 -3.21 -16.84
CA ASN A 36 9.96 -3.74 -17.49
C ASN A 36 8.85 -2.68 -17.57
N ILE A 37 8.61 -1.96 -16.48
CA ILE A 37 7.61 -0.89 -16.40
C ILE A 37 7.99 0.29 -17.30
N ILE A 38 9.26 0.71 -17.33
CA ILE A 38 9.73 1.79 -18.20
C ILE A 38 9.53 1.42 -19.68
N LEU A 39 9.90 0.21 -20.07
CA LEU A 39 9.67 -0.29 -21.44
C LEU A 39 8.18 -0.32 -21.78
N PHE A 40 7.34 -0.78 -20.85
CA PHE A 40 5.89 -0.77 -21.00
C PHE A 40 5.33 0.63 -21.18
N ILE A 41 5.76 1.59 -20.35
CA ILE A 41 5.35 3.00 -20.42
C ILE A 41 5.76 3.60 -21.78
N LYS A 42 7.00 3.39 -22.21
CA LYS A 42 7.49 3.89 -23.51
C LYS A 42 6.66 3.35 -24.67
N LYS A 43 6.37 2.04 -24.67
CA LYS A 43 5.58 1.38 -25.72
C LYS A 43 4.14 1.90 -25.79
N ASN A 44 3.55 2.25 -24.66
CA ASN A 44 2.13 2.61 -24.56
C ASN A 44 1.91 4.09 -24.20
N TYR A 45 2.91 4.95 -24.39
CA TYR A 45 2.83 6.33 -23.90
C TYR A 45 1.73 7.15 -24.57
N ASN A 46 1.44 6.88 -25.84
CA ASN A 46 0.43 7.59 -26.65
C ASN A 46 -1.01 7.11 -26.42
N PHE A 47 -1.21 6.27 -25.40
CA PHE A 47 -2.51 5.73 -25.05
C PHE A 47 -3.57 6.81 -24.81
N LYS A 48 -4.78 6.64 -25.36
CA LYS A 48 -5.83 7.67 -25.28
C LYS A 48 -6.47 7.67 -23.88
N ILE A 49 -6.42 8.83 -23.22
CA ILE A 49 -7.04 9.08 -21.91
C ILE A 49 -7.94 10.30 -22.05
N ILE A 50 -9.19 10.17 -21.64
CA ILE A 50 -10.19 11.25 -21.66
C ILE A 50 -10.37 11.71 -20.22
N ILE A 51 -10.23 13.02 -19.98
CA ILE A 51 -10.37 13.63 -18.66
C ILE A 51 -11.49 14.67 -18.73
N ASN A 52 -12.58 14.42 -18.03
CA ASN A 52 -13.72 15.33 -17.97
C ASN A 52 -13.88 15.89 -16.57
N LYS A 53 -13.95 17.21 -16.44
CA LYS A 53 -14.41 17.85 -15.21
C LYS A 53 -15.93 17.72 -15.15
N VAL A 54 -16.48 17.35 -14.01
CA VAL A 54 -17.93 17.20 -13.81
C VAL A 54 -18.40 18.08 -12.66
N ILE A 55 -19.71 18.31 -12.58
CA ILE A 55 -20.29 19.19 -11.55
C ILE A 55 -20.28 18.46 -10.21
N ASP A 56 -20.82 17.24 -10.16
CA ASP A 56 -20.88 16.45 -8.95
C ASP A 56 -20.77 14.95 -9.23
N ILE A 57 -20.49 14.20 -8.17
CA ILE A 57 -20.29 12.76 -8.14
C ILE A 57 -20.96 12.25 -6.86
N ASN A 58 -21.99 11.41 -7.02
CA ASN A 58 -22.55 10.66 -5.92
C ASN A 58 -21.59 9.53 -5.51
N ILE A 59 -21.35 9.42 -4.20
CA ILE A 59 -20.45 8.42 -3.61
C ILE A 59 -21.14 7.64 -2.49
N ASP A 60 -22.38 7.97 -2.14
CA ASP A 60 -23.05 7.47 -0.92
C ASP A 60 -23.18 5.95 -0.93
N GLU A 61 -23.40 5.38 -2.11
CA GLU A 61 -23.48 3.93 -2.36
C GLU A 61 -22.23 3.18 -1.90
N HIS A 62 -21.06 3.84 -1.94
CA HIS A 62 -19.76 3.24 -1.63
C HIS A 62 -19.26 3.61 -0.23
N LEU A 63 -20.03 4.40 0.53
CA LEU A 63 -19.68 4.74 1.92
C LEU A 63 -20.19 3.71 2.93
N ASN A 64 -21.21 2.93 2.57
CA ASN A 64 -21.86 1.92 3.43
C ASN A 64 -21.04 0.62 3.56
N SER A 65 -19.73 0.74 3.75
CA SER A 65 -18.81 -0.38 3.91
C SER A 65 -18.19 -0.32 5.30
N ASP A 66 -18.16 -1.45 6.01
CA ASP A 66 -17.53 -1.57 7.34
C ASP A 66 -16.06 -1.15 7.35
N TRP A 67 -15.44 -1.01 6.19
CA TRP A 67 -14.04 -0.63 6.02
C TRP A 67 -13.82 0.87 5.87
N VAL A 68 -14.88 1.69 5.91
CA VAL A 68 -14.85 3.12 5.59
C VAL A 68 -15.24 3.95 6.81
N CYS A 69 -14.55 5.08 7.01
CA CYS A 69 -14.95 6.08 8.01
C CYS A 69 -16.08 6.97 7.48
N GLU A 70 -17.27 6.38 7.28
CA GLU A 70 -18.42 7.00 6.61
C GLU A 70 -18.76 8.39 7.16
N ASN A 71 -18.92 8.50 8.48
CA ASN A 71 -19.31 9.77 9.13
C ASN A 71 -18.31 10.89 8.84
N ASP A 72 -17.01 10.60 8.96
CA ASP A 72 -15.94 11.57 8.70
C ASP A 72 -15.94 12.03 7.24
N ILE A 73 -16.25 11.13 6.30
CA ILE A 73 -16.28 11.46 4.86
C ILE A 73 -17.53 12.28 4.55
N LYS A 74 -18.70 11.92 5.09
CA LYS A 74 -19.96 12.66 4.89
C LYS A 74 -19.84 14.11 5.37
N GLU A 75 -19.23 14.32 6.54
CA GLU A 75 -19.04 15.66 7.12
C GLU A 75 -18.23 16.59 6.19
N ILE A 76 -17.27 16.05 5.45
CA ILE A 76 -16.36 16.82 4.60
C ILE A 76 -16.67 16.73 3.10
N ASN A 77 -17.65 15.92 2.70
CA ASN A 77 -17.99 15.66 1.29
C ASN A 77 -18.30 16.96 0.52
N ASN A 78 -19.07 17.85 1.14
CA ASN A 78 -19.44 19.15 0.56
C ASN A 78 -18.25 20.08 0.34
N LYS A 79 -17.11 19.82 1.00
CA LYS A 79 -15.87 20.59 0.83
C LYS A 79 -15.00 20.08 -0.34
N LEU A 80 -15.34 18.92 -0.92
CA LEU A 80 -14.64 18.31 -2.04
C LEU A 80 -15.21 18.81 -3.38
N ILE A 81 -14.77 19.99 -3.79
CA ILE A 81 -15.35 20.73 -4.94
C ILE A 81 -14.77 20.32 -6.31
N ASN A 82 -13.65 19.61 -6.35
CA ASN A 82 -12.97 19.25 -7.60
C ASN A 82 -13.33 17.83 -8.00
N ASN A 83 -14.18 17.73 -9.04
CA ASN A 83 -14.77 16.49 -9.53
C ASN A 83 -14.30 16.17 -10.94
N TYR A 84 -13.73 14.99 -11.15
CA TYR A 84 -13.23 14.53 -12.44
C TYR A 84 -13.63 13.08 -12.72
N ILE A 85 -13.95 12.81 -13.98
CA ILE A 85 -14.10 11.46 -14.51
C ILE A 85 -13.04 11.25 -15.58
N ILE A 86 -12.16 10.29 -15.34
CA ILE A 86 -11.11 9.89 -16.26
C ILE A 86 -11.47 8.53 -16.85
N LYS A 87 -11.47 8.42 -18.18
CA LYS A 87 -11.79 7.19 -18.90
C LYS A 87 -10.66 6.79 -19.83
N TRP A 88 -10.44 5.50 -19.95
CA TRP A 88 -9.55 4.90 -20.96
C TRP A 88 -10.08 3.54 -21.38
N LYS A 89 -9.67 3.09 -22.57
CA LYS A 89 -9.95 1.73 -23.07
C LYS A 89 -8.81 0.81 -22.69
N ASN A 90 -9.04 -0.45 -22.35
CA ASN A 90 -7.96 -1.37 -22.00
C ASN A 90 -6.95 -1.56 -23.16
N ILE A 91 -5.65 -1.69 -22.83
CA ILE A 91 -4.56 -1.81 -23.82
C ILE A 91 -4.67 -3.08 -24.67
N LYS A 92 -5.20 -4.18 -24.10
CA LYS A 92 -5.31 -5.48 -24.79
C LYS A 92 -6.67 -5.70 -25.44
N ASN A 93 -7.70 -4.96 -25.01
CA ASN A 93 -9.06 -5.11 -25.50
C ASN A 93 -9.83 -3.79 -25.42
N GLU A 94 -9.94 -3.12 -26.56
CA GLU A 94 -10.55 -1.80 -26.67
C GLU A 94 -12.05 -1.74 -26.35
N LEU A 95 -12.73 -2.89 -26.24
CA LEU A 95 -14.14 -2.96 -25.85
C LEU A 95 -14.33 -2.69 -24.35
N ILE A 96 -13.29 -2.86 -23.56
CA ILE A 96 -13.36 -2.66 -22.11
C ILE A 96 -13.00 -1.21 -21.78
N SER A 97 -13.98 -0.47 -21.26
CA SER A 97 -13.79 0.89 -20.76
C SER A 97 -13.59 0.90 -19.25
N ASN A 98 -12.44 1.44 -18.82
CA ASN A 98 -12.09 1.64 -17.42
C ASN A 98 -12.38 3.09 -17.00
N LYS A 99 -12.50 3.33 -15.69
CA LYS A 99 -12.84 4.63 -15.12
C LYS A 99 -12.08 4.89 -13.82
N ILE A 100 -11.59 6.12 -13.66
CA ILE A 100 -11.24 6.71 -12.36
C ILE A 100 -12.15 7.92 -12.12
N THR A 101 -12.81 7.91 -10.97
CA THR A 101 -13.65 8.97 -10.45
C THR A 101 -12.86 9.70 -9.36
N ILE A 102 -12.63 11.01 -9.48
CA ILE A 102 -11.90 11.79 -8.48
C ILE A 102 -12.81 12.85 -7.89
N LYS A 103 -12.90 12.91 -6.57
CA LYS A 103 -13.53 14.00 -5.79
C LYS A 103 -12.52 14.49 -4.76
N SER A 104 -12.18 15.77 -4.75
CA SER A 104 -11.04 16.26 -3.96
C SER A 104 -11.13 17.76 -3.59
N TYR A 105 -10.34 18.17 -2.59
CA TYR A 105 -10.04 19.58 -2.35
C TYR A 105 -9.18 20.18 -3.47
N SER A 106 -8.18 19.42 -3.92
CA SER A 106 -7.28 19.76 -5.02
C SER A 106 -6.74 18.47 -5.63
N CYS A 107 -6.75 18.38 -6.95
CA CYS A 107 -6.31 17.20 -7.70
C CYS A 107 -5.17 17.49 -8.67
N LYS A 108 -4.66 18.74 -8.73
CA LYS A 108 -3.68 19.17 -9.74
C LYS A 108 -2.50 18.20 -9.85
N ASN A 109 -1.93 17.81 -8.71
CA ASN A 109 -0.74 16.96 -8.70
C ASN A 109 -1.01 15.52 -9.14
N ILE A 110 -2.16 14.96 -8.78
CA ILE A 110 -2.57 13.62 -9.24
C ILE A 110 -2.91 13.64 -10.72
N LEU A 111 -3.59 14.68 -11.21
CA LEU A 111 -3.88 14.83 -12.63
C LEU A 111 -2.61 14.94 -13.48
N LEU A 112 -1.57 15.62 -12.99
CA LEU A 112 -0.26 15.67 -13.67
C LEU A 112 0.38 14.28 -13.83
N ARG A 113 0.06 13.33 -12.95
CA ARG A 113 0.63 11.99 -12.94
C ARG A 113 -0.33 10.91 -13.43
N ILE A 114 -1.55 11.26 -13.82
CA ILE A 114 -2.63 10.30 -14.07
C ILE A 114 -2.31 9.31 -15.20
N ARG A 115 -1.61 9.77 -16.23
CA ARG A 115 -1.17 8.91 -17.34
C ARG A 115 -0.24 7.79 -16.85
N ILE A 116 0.74 8.13 -16.02
CA ILE A 116 1.66 7.15 -15.45
C ILE A 116 0.90 6.19 -14.50
N ILE A 117 -0.01 6.72 -13.67
CA ILE A 117 -0.86 5.89 -12.81
C ILE A 117 -1.68 4.87 -13.63
N ILE A 118 -2.33 5.31 -14.71
CA ILE A 118 -3.11 4.45 -15.61
C ILE A 118 -2.21 3.38 -16.26
N LEU A 119 -0.99 3.74 -16.66
CA LEU A 119 -0.04 2.78 -17.23
C LEU A 119 0.42 1.75 -16.20
N PHE A 120 0.58 2.11 -14.92
CA PHE A 120 0.82 1.15 -13.85
C PHE A 120 -0.38 0.21 -13.63
N ILE A 121 -1.60 0.74 -13.66
CA ILE A 121 -2.83 -0.07 -13.56
C ILE A 121 -2.88 -1.10 -14.68
N GLU A 122 -2.67 -0.68 -15.93
CA GLU A 122 -2.69 -1.60 -17.08
C GLU A 122 -1.51 -2.60 -17.04
N TYR A 123 -0.35 -2.18 -16.54
CA TYR A 123 0.79 -3.08 -16.35
C TYR A 123 0.47 -4.21 -15.36
N LEU A 124 -0.02 -3.88 -14.17
CA LEU A 124 -0.43 -4.86 -13.15
C LEU A 124 -1.55 -5.77 -13.68
N LYS A 125 -2.51 -5.20 -14.41
CA LYS A 125 -3.59 -5.95 -15.04
C LYS A 125 -3.08 -6.99 -16.03
N ILE A 126 -2.08 -6.67 -16.84
CA ILE A 126 -1.47 -7.60 -17.80
C ILE A 126 -0.69 -8.73 -17.10
N LYS A 127 -0.08 -8.44 -15.94
CA LYS A 127 0.59 -9.45 -15.11
C LYS A 127 -0.38 -10.38 -14.40
N SER A 128 -1.64 -9.98 -14.26
CA SER A 128 -2.69 -10.80 -13.66
C SER A 128 -3.33 -11.77 -14.67
N ASN A 129 -4.01 -12.79 -14.15
CA ASN A 129 -4.90 -13.64 -14.96
C ASN A 129 -6.19 -12.93 -15.38
N ASN A 130 -6.44 -11.71 -14.89
CA ASN A 130 -7.66 -10.93 -15.05
C ASN A 130 -7.52 -9.80 -16.09
N LYS A 131 -6.88 -10.09 -17.22
CA LYS A 131 -6.50 -9.11 -18.27
C LYS A 131 -7.68 -8.32 -18.86
N ASN A 132 -8.89 -8.88 -18.76
CA ASN A 132 -10.14 -8.30 -19.26
C ASN A 132 -11.02 -7.70 -18.15
N LYS A 133 -10.57 -7.67 -16.90
CA LYS A 133 -11.38 -7.16 -15.78
C LYS A 133 -11.57 -5.64 -15.90
N LYS A 134 -12.81 -5.15 -15.92
CA LYS A 134 -13.08 -3.71 -15.95
C LYS A 134 -12.60 -3.07 -14.65
N VAL A 135 -11.84 -1.98 -14.75
CA VAL A 135 -11.33 -1.24 -13.58
C VAL A 135 -12.21 -0.01 -13.35
N ASN A 136 -12.80 0.09 -12.16
CA ASN A 136 -13.55 1.25 -11.70
C ASN A 136 -13.01 1.71 -10.34
N ILE A 137 -12.46 2.91 -10.28
CA ILE A 137 -11.76 3.43 -9.09
C ILE A 137 -12.41 4.73 -8.64
N PHE A 138 -12.63 4.86 -7.34
CA PHE A 138 -13.08 6.09 -6.69
C PHE A 138 -11.96 6.62 -5.80
N LEU A 139 -11.49 7.83 -6.11
CA LEU A 139 -10.49 8.57 -5.35
C LEU A 139 -11.18 9.77 -4.69
N ILE A 140 -11.65 9.59 -3.47
CA ILE A 140 -12.34 10.60 -2.66
C ILE A 140 -11.30 11.24 -1.74
N LEU A 141 -10.47 12.13 -2.27
CA LEU A 141 -9.21 12.52 -1.65
C LEU A 141 -9.37 13.53 -0.50
N THR A 142 -9.81 13.01 0.65
CA THR A 142 -9.96 13.79 1.88
C THR A 142 -8.61 14.12 2.51
N LYS A 143 -8.60 15.13 3.40
CA LYS A 143 -7.43 15.49 4.22
C LYS A 143 -7.33 14.69 5.53
N LEU A 144 -8.21 13.70 5.74
CA LEU A 144 -8.20 12.85 6.94
C LEU A 144 -6.83 12.19 7.13
N LYS A 145 -6.42 12.05 8.38
CA LYS A 145 -5.08 11.61 8.78
C LYS A 145 -5.14 10.40 9.70
N LYS A 146 -4.11 9.57 9.58
CA LYS A 146 -3.95 8.36 10.37
C LYS A 146 -3.02 8.58 11.56
N TYR A 147 -3.54 8.24 12.73
CA TYR A 147 -2.81 8.27 13.99
C TYR A 147 -2.96 6.94 14.71
N PHE A 148 -1.89 6.47 15.34
CA PHE A 148 -2.03 5.44 16.36
C PHE A 148 -2.91 5.99 17.48
N PRO A 149 -3.83 5.17 18.02
CA PRO A 149 -4.69 5.62 19.10
C PRO A 149 -3.89 5.73 20.40
N ASN A 150 -4.47 6.41 21.39
CA ASN A 150 -3.88 6.47 22.73
C ASN A 150 -3.81 5.07 23.36
N ASN A 151 -2.91 4.89 24.32
CA ASN A 151 -2.77 3.65 25.08
C ASN A 151 -4.13 3.16 25.59
N ASN A 152 -4.35 1.85 25.51
CA ASN A 152 -5.57 1.12 25.91
C ASN A 152 -6.79 1.23 24.98
N LYS A 153 -6.74 2.02 23.90
CA LYS A 153 -7.78 1.97 22.85
C LYS A 153 -7.49 0.83 21.87
N ILE A 154 -8.50 0.35 21.16
CA ILE A 154 -8.35 -0.64 20.09
C ILE A 154 -8.03 0.10 18.78
N ILE A 155 -7.14 -0.47 17.97
CA ILE A 155 -6.84 0.06 16.63
C ILE A 155 -7.99 -0.27 15.67
N ASP A 156 -8.51 0.74 15.00
CA ASP A 156 -9.68 0.65 14.11
C ASP A 156 -9.41 1.20 12.69
N ILE A 157 -10.48 1.26 11.90
CA ILE A 157 -10.49 1.78 10.52
C ILE A 157 -9.98 3.22 10.44
N ASN A 158 -10.31 4.05 11.43
CA ASN A 158 -9.88 5.44 11.46
C ASN A 158 -8.36 5.54 11.61
N ASN A 159 -7.76 4.60 12.32
CA ASN A 159 -6.31 4.59 12.56
C ASN A 159 -5.50 4.07 11.37
N VAL A 160 -6.04 3.17 10.55
CA VAL A 160 -5.22 2.31 9.65
C VAL A 160 -5.66 2.38 8.19
N ASN A 161 -6.97 2.25 7.94
CA ASN A 161 -7.50 2.02 6.60
C ASN A 161 -7.51 3.30 5.76
N SER A 162 -7.49 3.18 4.45
CA SER A 162 -7.49 4.35 3.54
C SER A 162 -8.14 4.06 2.20
N GLY A 163 -8.32 2.77 1.90
CA GLY A 163 -9.07 2.26 0.78
C GLY A 163 -9.61 0.87 1.07
N TYR A 164 -10.40 0.36 0.15
CA TYR A 164 -10.81 -1.03 0.05
C TYR A 164 -11.07 -1.40 -1.42
N SER A 165 -11.08 -2.70 -1.70
CA SER A 165 -11.49 -3.28 -2.97
C SER A 165 -12.70 -4.17 -2.78
N SER A 166 -13.82 -3.87 -3.45
CA SER A 166 -15.01 -4.72 -3.45
C SER A 166 -15.02 -5.61 -4.69
N PHE A 167 -14.99 -6.92 -4.47
CA PHE A 167 -15.10 -7.92 -5.53
C PHE A 167 -16.52 -8.02 -6.08
N LEU A 168 -17.53 -7.80 -5.22
CA LEU A 168 -18.94 -7.84 -5.57
C LEU A 168 -19.30 -6.66 -6.48
N GLU A 169 -18.92 -5.44 -6.08
CA GLU A 169 -19.18 -4.23 -6.88
C GLU A 169 -18.15 -4.02 -7.99
N ASN A 170 -17.04 -4.78 -7.96
CA ASN A 170 -15.92 -4.65 -8.87
C ASN A 170 -15.36 -3.21 -8.90
N ILE A 171 -15.12 -2.65 -7.72
CA ILE A 171 -14.57 -1.30 -7.52
C ILE A 171 -13.34 -1.30 -6.61
N ILE A 172 -12.55 -0.23 -6.74
CA ILE A 172 -11.56 0.19 -5.75
C ILE A 172 -12.01 1.55 -5.22
N PHE A 173 -12.03 1.72 -3.90
CA PHE A 173 -12.44 2.97 -3.26
C PHE A 173 -11.34 3.43 -2.30
N ILE A 174 -10.87 4.67 -2.44
CA ILE A 174 -9.80 5.26 -1.63
C ILE A 174 -10.23 6.65 -1.19
N TRP A 175 -10.22 6.92 0.11
CA TRP A 175 -10.77 8.17 0.65
C TRP A 175 -9.75 9.07 1.35
N ARG A 176 -8.49 8.67 1.48
CA ARG A 176 -7.45 9.52 2.08
C ARG A 176 -6.46 9.96 1.02
N LEU A 177 -6.17 11.26 0.97
CA LEU A 177 -5.07 11.79 0.18
C LEU A 177 -3.72 11.29 0.72
N GLU A 178 -3.66 11.00 2.01
CA GLU A 178 -2.51 10.36 2.65
C GLU A 178 -2.20 9.01 1.99
N GLU A 179 -0.97 8.87 1.45
CA GLU A 179 -0.45 7.62 0.88
C GLU A 179 -1.22 7.09 -0.34
N VAL A 180 -2.00 7.95 -1.01
CA VAL A 180 -2.94 7.57 -2.07
C VAL A 180 -2.33 6.66 -3.15
N GLU A 181 -1.10 6.91 -3.63
CA GLU A 181 -0.49 6.06 -4.64
C GLU A 181 -0.11 4.67 -4.11
N LYS A 182 0.45 4.58 -2.89
CA LYS A 182 0.76 3.30 -2.25
C LYS A 182 -0.52 2.49 -2.00
N VAL A 183 -1.54 3.15 -1.47
CA VAL A 183 -2.85 2.51 -1.20
C VAL A 183 -3.47 2.04 -2.51
N LEU A 184 -3.40 2.84 -3.58
CA LEU A 184 -3.86 2.42 -4.90
C LEU A 184 -3.16 1.16 -5.39
N PHE A 185 -1.83 1.07 -5.26
CA PHE A 185 -1.12 -0.15 -5.64
C PHE A 185 -1.52 -1.35 -4.77
N HIS A 186 -1.62 -1.17 -3.46
CA HIS A 186 -2.11 -2.19 -2.53
C HIS A 186 -3.50 -2.73 -2.96
N GLU A 187 -4.46 -1.84 -3.20
CA GLU A 187 -5.80 -2.22 -3.66
C GLU A 187 -5.79 -2.87 -5.05
N LEU A 188 -4.88 -2.48 -5.96
CA LEU A 188 -4.76 -3.14 -7.25
C LEU A 188 -4.23 -4.57 -7.13
N ILE A 189 -3.31 -4.84 -6.19
CA ILE A 189 -2.85 -6.20 -5.88
C ILE A 189 -4.05 -7.04 -5.44
N HIS A 190 -4.88 -6.51 -4.55
CA HIS A 190 -6.12 -7.15 -4.14
C HIS A 190 -7.08 -7.39 -5.32
N PHE A 191 -7.41 -6.32 -6.02
CA PHE A 191 -8.39 -6.29 -7.10
C PHE A 191 -8.05 -7.27 -8.23
N PHE A 192 -6.76 -7.47 -8.52
CA PHE A 192 -6.30 -8.41 -9.54
C PHE A 192 -5.99 -9.81 -9.01
N ASN A 193 -6.24 -10.08 -7.73
CA ASN A 193 -6.00 -11.37 -7.05
C ASN A 193 -4.52 -11.79 -7.08
N LEU A 194 -3.63 -10.84 -6.83
CA LEU A 194 -2.18 -11.05 -6.86
C LEU A 194 -1.62 -11.40 -5.47
N ASP A 195 -2.32 -11.12 -4.39
CA ASP A 195 -1.87 -11.27 -2.98
C ASP A 195 -1.84 -12.70 -2.41
N GLY A 196 -2.44 -13.67 -3.09
CA GLY A 196 -2.50 -15.04 -2.57
C GLY A 196 -3.43 -15.24 -1.38
N ARG A 197 -4.43 -14.37 -1.17
CA ARG A 197 -5.43 -14.49 -0.09
C ARG A 197 -6.12 -15.85 0.01
N ASN A 198 -6.16 -16.61 -1.08
CA ASN A 198 -6.75 -17.95 -1.14
C ASN A 198 -5.87 -19.01 -0.45
N ILE A 199 -4.65 -18.67 -0.05
CA ILE A 199 -3.77 -19.57 0.68
C ILE A 199 -4.03 -19.38 2.18
N ASN A 200 -4.42 -20.46 2.84
CA ASN A 200 -4.63 -20.44 4.28
C ASN A 200 -3.28 -20.29 4.99
N ILE A 201 -3.08 -19.12 5.61
CA ILE A 201 -1.95 -18.84 6.49
C ILE A 201 -2.53 -18.89 7.90
N ASN A 202 -2.18 -19.91 8.68
CA ASN A 202 -2.44 -19.91 10.11
C ASN A 202 -1.11 -19.73 10.85
N LEU A 203 -0.94 -18.57 11.46
CA LEU A 203 0.11 -18.30 12.42
C LEU A 203 -0.62 -18.27 13.76
N ASP A 204 -0.26 -19.15 14.71
CA ASP A 204 -0.94 -19.21 16.01
C ASP A 204 -0.55 -18.01 16.89
N PHE A 205 -0.89 -16.80 16.48
CA PHE A 205 -0.86 -15.60 17.31
C PHE A 205 -2.23 -15.43 17.96
N ASN A 206 -2.25 -15.08 19.23
CA ASN A 206 -3.49 -14.86 19.98
C ASN A 206 -4.07 -13.47 19.65
N ILE A 207 -4.81 -13.38 18.54
CA ILE A 207 -5.42 -12.14 18.04
C ILE A 207 -6.92 -12.15 18.33
N GLU A 208 -7.36 -11.18 19.14
CA GLU A 208 -8.77 -10.87 19.36
C GLU A 208 -9.21 -9.84 18.30
N GLY A 209 -9.80 -10.34 17.21
CA GLY A 209 -10.36 -9.53 16.12
C GLY A 209 -9.92 -9.98 14.72
N ILE A 210 -9.80 -9.04 13.79
CA ILE A 210 -9.52 -9.36 12.37
C ILE A 210 -8.09 -9.89 12.20
N ASN A 211 -7.94 -11.03 11.52
CA ASN A 211 -6.67 -11.71 11.37
C ASN A 211 -6.33 -12.09 9.93
N TYR A 212 -6.20 -11.10 9.04
CA TYR A 212 -5.83 -11.34 7.65
C TYR A 212 -4.32 -11.19 7.46
N TYR A 213 -3.58 -12.29 7.55
CA TYR A 213 -2.11 -12.28 7.41
C TYR A 213 -1.65 -11.91 5.99
N PHE A 214 -2.43 -12.25 4.96
CA PHE A 214 -2.11 -11.91 3.56
C PHE A 214 -2.03 -10.40 3.30
N GLU A 215 -2.59 -9.57 4.19
CA GLU A 215 -2.45 -8.11 4.13
C GLU A 215 -0.99 -7.65 4.16
N SER A 216 -0.13 -8.41 4.85
CA SER A 216 1.31 -8.12 4.91
C SER A 216 2.01 -8.37 3.55
N ILE A 217 1.62 -9.44 2.84
CA ILE A 217 2.07 -9.72 1.47
C ILE A 217 1.55 -8.65 0.51
N THR A 218 0.28 -8.28 0.65
CA THR A 218 -0.34 -7.25 -0.20
C THR A 218 0.37 -5.92 -0.02
N ASP A 219 0.64 -5.51 1.22
CA ASP A 219 1.33 -4.26 1.50
C ASP A 219 2.81 -4.29 1.11
N PHE A 220 3.48 -5.45 1.18
CA PHE A 220 4.81 -5.63 0.61
C PHE A 220 4.83 -5.29 -0.89
N TRP A 221 3.91 -5.85 -1.68
CA TRP A 221 3.81 -5.54 -3.12
C TRP A 221 3.35 -4.10 -3.37
N GLY A 222 2.43 -3.57 -2.56
CA GLY A 222 2.00 -2.18 -2.63
C GLY A 222 3.17 -1.20 -2.46
N ILE A 223 4.04 -1.44 -1.46
CA ILE A 223 5.26 -0.68 -1.24
C ILE A 223 6.25 -0.89 -2.39
N PHE A 224 6.48 -2.13 -2.82
CA PHE A 224 7.37 -2.46 -3.94
C PHE A 224 7.05 -1.65 -5.20
N TYR A 225 5.78 -1.62 -5.63
CA TYR A 225 5.37 -0.82 -6.79
C TYR A 225 5.37 0.68 -6.51
N ASN A 226 5.10 1.11 -5.27
CA ASN A 226 5.22 2.51 -4.89
C ASN A 226 6.67 3.01 -5.02
N LEU A 227 7.67 2.24 -4.59
CA LEU A 227 9.09 2.62 -4.72
C LEU A 227 9.50 2.76 -6.19
N ILE A 228 9.06 1.84 -7.06
CA ILE A 228 9.30 1.93 -8.51
C ILE A 228 8.63 3.19 -9.09
N TYR A 229 7.36 3.43 -8.75
CA TYR A 229 6.62 4.61 -9.20
C TYR A 229 7.32 5.91 -8.79
N ILE A 230 7.70 6.02 -7.52
CA ILE A 230 8.44 7.16 -6.97
C ILE A 230 9.77 7.32 -7.70
N SER A 231 10.56 6.26 -7.86
CA SER A 231 11.85 6.30 -8.56
C SER A 231 11.71 6.77 -10.02
N ILE A 232 10.72 6.28 -10.77
CA ILE A 232 10.49 6.70 -12.16
C ILE A 232 10.23 8.20 -12.28
N LEU A 233 9.41 8.75 -11.37
CA LEU A 233 9.00 10.15 -11.40
C LEU A 233 10.06 11.10 -10.87
N THR A 234 10.78 10.69 -9.82
CA THR A 234 11.76 11.52 -9.11
C THR A 234 13.19 11.35 -9.61
N LYS A 235 13.46 10.27 -10.34
CA LYS A 235 14.80 9.75 -10.65
C LYS A 235 15.63 9.39 -9.41
N TYR A 236 15.00 9.24 -8.24
CA TYR A 236 15.69 8.82 -7.03
C TYR A 236 16.06 7.32 -7.11
N PRO A 237 17.28 6.91 -6.74
CA PRO A 237 17.70 5.51 -6.84
C PRO A 237 16.84 4.57 -6.01
N LEU A 238 16.45 3.43 -6.60
CA LEU A 238 15.59 2.43 -5.96
C LEU A 238 16.18 1.85 -4.67
N LYS A 239 17.50 1.60 -4.67
CA LYS A 239 18.21 1.13 -3.48
C LYS A 239 18.02 2.09 -2.31
N ASN A 240 18.35 3.36 -2.51
CA ASN A 240 18.21 4.37 -1.46
C ASN A 240 16.74 4.52 -1.01
N LEU A 241 15.77 4.43 -1.93
CA LEU A 241 14.36 4.43 -1.54
C LEU A 241 14.02 3.22 -0.67
N LEU A 242 14.47 2.00 -1.04
CA LEU A 242 14.21 0.79 -0.25
C LEU A 242 14.86 0.87 1.13
N GLU A 243 16.12 1.29 1.23
CA GLU A 243 16.84 1.39 2.50
C GLU A 243 16.15 2.35 3.47
N ILE A 244 15.74 3.52 2.99
CA ILE A 244 15.04 4.52 3.79
C ILE A 244 13.64 4.04 4.17
N GLU A 245 12.90 3.47 3.21
CA GLU A 245 11.55 2.96 3.44
C GLU A 245 11.57 1.79 4.43
N PHE A 246 12.56 0.91 4.34
CA PHE A 246 12.70 -0.23 5.25
C PHE A 246 12.97 0.23 6.68
N THR A 247 13.84 1.23 6.89
CA THR A 247 14.01 1.85 8.22
C THR A 247 12.72 2.50 8.72
N PHE A 248 11.93 3.13 7.85
CA PHE A 248 10.61 3.66 8.23
C PHE A 248 9.63 2.55 8.63
N ILE A 249 9.56 1.45 7.86
CA ILE A 249 8.70 0.29 8.15
C ILE A 249 9.08 -0.30 9.51
N LYS A 250 10.38 -0.50 9.76
CA LYS A 250 10.91 -0.96 11.04
C LYS A 250 10.48 -0.05 12.20
N ASN A 251 10.60 1.27 12.02
CA ASN A 251 10.17 2.25 13.02
C ASN A 251 8.67 2.14 13.34
N GLN A 252 7.82 2.02 12.32
CA GLN A 252 6.38 1.86 12.51
C GLN A 252 6.03 0.53 13.20
N ALA A 253 6.71 -0.56 12.85
CA ALA A 253 6.57 -1.84 13.53
C ALA A 253 6.95 -1.75 15.01
N SER A 254 8.04 -1.06 15.36
CA SER A 254 8.43 -0.84 16.76
C SER A 254 7.41 -0.01 17.55
N ILE A 255 6.80 1.00 16.93
CA ILE A 255 5.71 1.76 17.56
C ILE A 255 4.53 0.83 17.89
N LEU A 256 4.09 0.02 16.92
CA LEU A 256 2.97 -0.89 17.12
C LEU A 256 3.28 -2.00 18.13
N ASN A 257 4.49 -2.57 18.07
CA ASN A 257 4.96 -3.59 19.01
C ASN A 257 4.87 -3.10 20.47
N LYS A 258 5.30 -1.85 20.71
CA LYS A 258 5.18 -1.22 22.02
C LYS A 258 3.74 -0.95 22.40
N PHE A 259 2.92 -0.49 21.46
CA PHE A 259 1.49 -0.22 21.69
C PHE A 259 0.76 -1.48 22.18
N PHE A 260 1.04 -2.63 21.57
CA PHE A 260 0.51 -3.94 21.98
C PHE A 260 1.25 -4.55 23.18
N LYS A 261 2.30 -3.91 23.71
CA LYS A 261 3.11 -4.40 24.84
C LYS A 261 3.71 -5.79 24.61
N LEU A 262 4.14 -6.08 23.38
CA LEU A 262 4.63 -7.40 22.97
C LEU A 262 6.10 -7.68 23.35
N ASN A 263 6.83 -6.67 23.82
CA ASN A 263 8.25 -6.77 24.21
C ASN A 263 9.10 -7.44 23.11
N ASP A 264 10.04 -8.31 23.51
CA ASP A 264 10.94 -9.07 22.64
C ASP A 264 10.34 -10.39 22.12
N TRP A 265 9.02 -10.53 22.25
CA TRP A 265 8.26 -11.74 21.92
C TRP A 265 8.63 -12.99 22.72
N SER A 266 9.38 -12.87 23.83
CA SER A 266 9.72 -14.00 24.70
C SER A 266 8.49 -14.76 25.24
N ASN A 267 7.36 -14.07 25.43
CA ASN A 267 6.10 -14.62 25.93
C ASN A 267 4.91 -14.28 25.01
N ILE A 268 5.13 -14.17 23.69
CA ILE A 268 4.09 -13.70 22.76
C ILE A 268 2.83 -14.58 22.75
N ASP A 269 2.97 -15.89 22.95
CA ASP A 269 1.84 -16.82 22.99
C ASP A 269 0.88 -16.55 24.17
N ASN A 270 1.36 -15.90 25.24
CA ASN A 270 0.57 -15.52 26.41
C ASN A 270 -0.09 -14.13 26.28
N LEU A 271 0.21 -13.38 25.21
CA LEU A 271 -0.27 -12.01 25.02
C LEU A 271 -1.42 -11.98 24.02
N VAL A 272 -2.48 -11.23 24.35
CA VAL A 272 -3.63 -11.01 23.47
C VAL A 272 -3.43 -9.72 22.68
N ILE A 273 -3.41 -9.83 21.35
CA ILE A 273 -3.39 -8.68 20.44
C ILE A 273 -4.83 -8.29 20.12
N LYS A 274 -5.27 -7.11 20.59
CA LYS A 274 -6.62 -6.60 20.36
C LYS A 274 -6.66 -5.62 19.19
N GLN A 275 -7.41 -5.94 18.13
CA GLN A 275 -7.50 -5.09 16.94
C GLN A 275 -8.82 -5.27 16.17
N ASN A 276 -9.37 -4.18 15.63
CA ASN A 276 -10.54 -4.23 14.74
C ASN A 276 -10.17 -4.18 13.26
N THR A 277 -8.87 -4.10 12.95
CA THR A 277 -8.31 -4.14 11.60
C THR A 277 -7.09 -5.05 11.59
N SER A 278 -6.57 -5.41 10.42
CA SER A 278 -5.36 -6.24 10.27
C SER A 278 -4.05 -5.50 10.61
N ALA A 279 -4.06 -4.62 11.62
CA ALA A 279 -2.92 -3.78 11.99
C ALA A 279 -1.65 -4.60 12.25
N PHE A 280 -1.74 -5.71 12.97
CA PHE A 280 -0.61 -6.61 13.18
C PHE A 280 0.06 -7.04 11.86
N SER A 281 -0.74 -7.37 10.83
CA SER A 281 -0.24 -7.70 9.50
C SER A 281 0.41 -6.51 8.79
N TYR A 282 -0.25 -5.35 8.78
CA TYR A 282 0.21 -4.16 8.06
C TYR A 282 1.53 -3.58 8.57
N TYR A 283 1.83 -3.72 9.85
CA TYR A 283 3.02 -3.12 10.45
C TYR A 283 4.06 -4.16 10.85
N ILE A 284 3.70 -5.15 11.66
CA ILE A 284 4.68 -6.06 12.26
C ILE A 284 5.04 -7.20 11.32
N LEU A 285 4.07 -7.97 10.82
CA LEU A 285 4.38 -9.08 9.90
C LEU A 285 5.00 -8.59 8.60
N LYS A 286 4.55 -7.44 8.09
CA LYS A 286 5.18 -6.79 6.93
C LYS A 286 6.65 -6.45 7.20
N TYR A 287 6.96 -5.86 8.35
CA TYR A 287 8.35 -5.57 8.71
C TYR A 287 9.19 -6.84 8.73
N LEU A 288 8.73 -7.88 9.45
CA LEU A 288 9.45 -9.14 9.55
C LEU A 288 9.62 -9.82 8.18
N LEU A 289 8.62 -9.69 7.31
CA LEU A 289 8.71 -10.18 5.95
C LEU A 289 9.83 -9.47 5.16
N PHE A 290 9.86 -8.13 5.18
CA PHE A 290 10.95 -7.37 4.55
C PHE A 290 12.31 -7.72 5.15
N ASP A 291 12.41 -7.77 6.48
CA ASP A 291 13.64 -8.08 7.21
C ASP A 291 14.19 -9.45 6.81
N PHE A 292 13.32 -10.47 6.80
CA PHE A 292 13.69 -11.82 6.39
C PHE A 292 14.19 -11.86 4.94
N ILE A 293 13.45 -11.26 4.00
CA ILE A 293 13.79 -11.27 2.58
C ILE A 293 15.15 -10.59 2.33
N ILE A 294 15.37 -9.44 2.98
CA ILE A 294 16.58 -8.66 2.83
C ILE A 294 17.76 -9.40 3.46
N ASN A 295 17.64 -9.81 4.73
CA ASN A 295 18.75 -10.39 5.50
C ASN A 295 19.12 -11.80 5.03
N GLN A 296 18.14 -12.61 4.63
CA GLN A 296 18.39 -13.95 4.08
C GLN A 296 18.60 -13.94 2.56
N ASN A 297 18.57 -12.75 1.94
CA ASN A 297 18.74 -12.55 0.51
C ASN A 297 17.83 -13.47 -0.33
N ILE A 298 16.57 -13.61 0.06
CA ILE A 298 15.63 -14.55 -0.57
C ILE A 298 15.39 -14.17 -2.03
N ASN A 299 15.45 -15.17 -2.91
CA ASN A 299 15.15 -14.99 -4.32
C ASN A 299 13.63 -15.01 -4.56
N ILE A 300 13.03 -13.83 -4.57
CA ILE A 300 11.63 -13.62 -4.94
C ILE A 300 11.55 -13.39 -6.45
N THR A 301 10.57 -14.02 -7.10
CA THR A 301 10.42 -13.87 -8.56
C THR A 301 9.53 -12.69 -8.92
N ASN A 302 9.60 -12.24 -10.18
CA ASN A 302 8.65 -11.23 -10.70
C ASN A 302 7.22 -11.78 -10.87
N ASN A 303 7.01 -13.09 -10.70
CA ASN A 303 5.69 -13.71 -10.78
C ASN A 303 5.06 -13.76 -9.39
N ILE A 304 4.20 -12.78 -9.11
CA ILE A 304 3.57 -12.61 -7.80
C ILE A 304 2.84 -13.88 -7.37
N HIS A 305 2.15 -14.58 -8.29
CA HIS A 305 1.43 -15.82 -7.96
C HIS A 305 2.35 -16.94 -7.45
N LEU A 306 3.57 -17.06 -7.99
CA LEU A 306 4.54 -18.07 -7.56
C LEU A 306 5.08 -17.78 -6.15
N ASN A 307 5.13 -16.50 -5.77
CA ASN A 307 5.67 -16.09 -4.47
C ASN A 307 4.72 -16.39 -3.31
N ASN A 308 3.43 -16.62 -3.55
CA ASN A 308 2.46 -16.78 -2.47
C ASN A 308 2.73 -18.04 -1.62
N LYS A 309 3.16 -19.16 -2.22
CA LYS A 309 3.58 -20.35 -1.48
C LYS A 309 4.84 -20.07 -0.64
N LEU A 310 5.82 -19.40 -1.25
CA LEU A 310 7.04 -18.99 -0.58
C LEU A 310 6.71 -18.12 0.65
N PHE A 311 5.83 -17.13 0.53
CA PHE A 311 5.46 -16.28 1.65
C PHE A 311 4.85 -17.04 2.83
N VAL A 312 4.07 -18.10 2.58
CA VAL A 312 3.55 -18.95 3.67
C VAL A 312 4.68 -19.68 4.40
N GLU A 313 5.64 -20.24 3.65
CA GLU A 313 6.81 -20.88 4.24
C GLU A 313 7.65 -19.87 5.03
N LEU A 314 7.82 -18.66 4.48
CA LEU A 314 8.51 -17.57 5.17
C LEU A 314 7.83 -17.21 6.49
N PHE A 315 6.49 -17.11 6.55
CA PHE A 315 5.82 -16.78 7.80
C PHE A 315 6.00 -17.83 8.90
N LYS A 316 6.04 -19.12 8.54
CA LYS A 316 6.33 -20.19 9.50
C LYS A 316 7.72 -20.05 10.12
N ILE A 317 8.70 -19.63 9.32
CA ILE A 317 10.07 -19.38 9.77
C ILE A 317 10.13 -18.09 10.60
N ILE A 318 9.48 -17.02 10.13
CA ILE A 318 9.44 -15.71 10.76
C ILE A 318 8.83 -15.77 12.16
N LYS A 319 7.80 -16.61 12.41
CA LYS A 319 7.23 -16.75 13.77
C LYS A 319 8.31 -17.15 14.79
N ASN A 320 9.26 -17.98 14.39
CA ASN A 320 10.35 -18.43 15.25
C ASN A 320 11.44 -17.36 15.44
N GLN A 321 11.41 -16.29 14.64
CA GLN A 321 12.27 -15.13 14.82
C GLN A 321 11.63 -14.19 15.84
N LYS A 322 12.27 -14.05 17.00
CA LYS A 322 11.88 -13.07 18.01
C LYS A 322 11.91 -11.66 17.43
N PHE A 323 10.96 -10.80 17.83
CA PHE A 323 11.02 -9.40 17.49
C PHE A 323 12.06 -8.70 18.34
N VAL A 324 13.03 -8.05 17.70
CA VAL A 324 14.04 -7.27 18.43
C VAL A 324 13.47 -5.88 18.69
N ASN A 325 13.49 -5.42 19.95
CA ASN A 325 13.12 -4.05 20.27
C ASN A 325 14.19 -3.08 19.81
N TYR A 326 13.78 -2.06 19.06
CA TYR A 326 14.65 -1.00 18.59
C TYR A 326 14.23 0.34 19.15
N ASN A 327 15.19 1.26 19.28
CA ASN A 327 14.88 2.67 19.45
C ASN A 327 14.11 3.15 18.21
N TYR A 328 13.04 3.91 18.44
CA TYR A 328 12.17 4.39 17.38
C TYR A 328 11.79 5.86 17.61
N LEU A 329 11.56 6.59 16.53
CA LEU A 329 11.01 7.94 16.52
C LEU A 329 9.49 7.87 16.57
N ASN A 330 8.89 8.51 17.59
CA ASN A 330 7.45 8.67 17.64
C ASN A 330 6.99 9.76 16.67
N LEU A 331 6.51 9.35 15.51
CA LEU A 331 6.09 10.24 14.43
C LEU A 331 4.73 10.90 14.63
N LYS A 332 3.97 10.51 15.67
CA LYS A 332 2.55 10.85 15.83
C LYS A 332 1.77 10.63 14.53
N SER A 333 1.93 9.46 13.92
CA SER A 333 1.26 9.06 12.70
C SER A 333 1.35 7.55 12.53
N SER A 334 0.28 6.93 12.03
CA SER A 334 0.23 5.51 11.66
C SER A 334 0.30 5.31 10.14
N ARG A 335 1.02 6.18 9.45
CA ARG A 335 1.36 5.96 8.04
C ARG A 335 2.17 4.68 7.85
N MET A 336 1.93 4.00 6.74
CA MET A 336 2.55 2.72 6.39
C MET A 336 3.65 2.83 5.34
N THR A 337 3.81 4.01 4.72
CA THR A 337 4.90 4.37 3.82
C THR A 337 5.40 5.79 4.09
N LEU A 338 6.72 6.00 3.97
CA LEU A 338 7.31 7.32 4.12
C LEU A 338 7.10 8.15 2.86
N PHE A 339 7.26 7.52 1.69
CA PHE A 339 7.32 8.21 0.41
C PHE A 339 5.94 8.50 -0.17
N GLN A 340 5.61 9.79 -0.22
CA GLN A 340 4.46 10.32 -0.94
C GLN A 340 4.86 11.61 -1.68
N LEU A 341 4.39 11.77 -2.91
CA LEU A 341 4.51 13.02 -3.66
C LEU A 341 3.40 14.00 -3.27
N LYS A 342 3.70 15.30 -3.35
CA LYS A 342 2.71 16.35 -3.12
C LYS A 342 1.56 16.26 -4.13
#